data_AF-Q55370-F1
#
_entry.id   AF-Q55370-F1
#
_cell.length_a   1.000
_cell.length_b   1.000
_cell.length_c   1.000
_cell.angle_alpha   90.00
_cell.angle_beta   90.00
_cell.angle_gamma   90.00
#
_symmetry.space_group_name_H-M   'P 1'
#
loop_
_entity.id
_entity.type
_entity.pdbx_description
1 polymer ?
#
loop_
_entity_poly.entity_id
_entity_poly.type
_entity_poly.pdbx_seq_one_letter_code
_entity_poly.pdbx_strand_id
1 'polypeptide(L)'
;MFTHLDENQQPRMVDISQKVAGDRRAVAQCIVQLPKAIKDYLTGQEIFLKKGPVIQTAIIAGTMAVKKTADLIPFCHTLPIHGCKFDINIVYQKRDYLEIFLQCAVNTNYKTGVEMEALCGVSVAALTIYDMCKSISSEIIIKNTKLIEKTGGKADVSQTPLYGLVLTGGKSRRMGKDKALINYQGQPHGQYIYDLLAKYCEQVFLSARPSQWQGTPLENLPTLVDRGESVGPMSGILTALQSYPGVNWLIIACDLAYINSTMVEKLIAQARQDLVATCYENADQGFPEALCGFYTPLALQLFTKAQNIGLHCPVKILQMADCQLIKPDNLFDIANINSPEDYGQIN
;
A
#
# COMPACT_ATOMS: atom_id res chain seq x y z
N MET A 1 30.01 -19.51 15.04
CA MET A 1 30.12 -20.63 14.07
C MET A 1 29.03 -20.44 13.03
N PHE A 2 29.38 -20.36 11.75
CA PHE A 2 28.39 -20.20 10.67
C PHE A 2 27.57 -21.49 10.53
N THR A 3 26.25 -21.43 10.67
CA THR A 3 25.39 -22.62 10.58
C THR A 3 25.34 -23.23 9.17
N HIS A 4 25.66 -22.42 8.15
CA HIS A 4 25.57 -22.79 6.73
C HIS A 4 26.89 -23.20 6.10
N LEU A 5 27.99 -23.16 6.86
CA LEU A 5 29.30 -23.62 6.40
C LEU A 5 29.68 -24.89 7.17
N ASP A 6 30.30 -25.83 6.47
CA ASP A 6 30.98 -26.96 7.08
C ASP A 6 32.38 -26.57 7.59
N GLU A 7 33.12 -27.56 8.10
CA GLU A 7 34.47 -27.38 8.63
C GLU A 7 35.49 -26.93 7.56
N ASN A 8 35.17 -27.14 6.28
CA ASN A 8 35.96 -26.76 5.12
C ASN A 8 35.48 -25.45 4.47
N GLN A 9 34.58 -24.71 5.12
CA GLN A 9 33.92 -23.50 4.59
C GLN A 9 33.08 -23.74 3.33
N GLN A 10 32.61 -24.96 3.09
CA GLN A 10 31.71 -25.25 1.98
C GLN A 10 30.24 -25.02 2.39
N PRO A 11 29.38 -24.56 1.46
CA PRO A 11 27.96 -24.43 1.71
C PRO A 11 27.31 -25.78 2.07
N ARG A 12 26.58 -25.83 3.17
CA ARG A 12 25.78 -27.00 3.57
C ARG A 12 24.35 -26.61 3.95
N MET A 13 23.45 -27.58 3.78
CA MET A 13 22.11 -27.47 4.34
C MET A 13 22.17 -27.50 5.87
N VAL A 14 21.36 -26.67 6.53
CA VAL A 14 21.27 -26.66 7.99
C VAL A 14 20.47 -27.87 8.45
N ASP A 15 21.03 -28.65 9.38
CA ASP A 15 20.27 -29.67 10.08
C ASP A 15 19.23 -29.01 11.00
N ILE A 16 17.97 -29.39 10.80
CA ILE A 16 16.82 -28.91 11.56
C ILE A 16 16.20 -30.01 12.43
N SER A 17 16.85 -31.17 12.57
CA SER A 17 16.37 -32.33 13.33
C SER A 17 15.93 -31.95 14.75
N GLN A 18 16.74 -31.18 15.46
CA GLN A 18 16.52 -30.73 16.85
C GLN A 18 15.59 -29.52 16.99
N LYS A 19 15.12 -28.92 15.89
CA LYS A 19 14.18 -27.80 15.95
C LYS A 19 12.77 -28.31 16.21
N VAL A 20 12.02 -27.57 17.02
CA VAL A 20 10.61 -27.84 17.29
C VAL A 20 9.77 -27.26 16.15
N ALA A 21 8.77 -28.03 15.69
CA ALA A 21 7.82 -27.56 14.69
C ALA A 21 6.89 -26.51 15.32
N GLY A 22 6.49 -25.52 14.52
CA GLY A 22 5.49 -24.55 14.93
C GLY A 22 4.87 -23.89 13.71
N ASP A 23 3.86 -23.06 13.95
CA ASP A 23 3.24 -22.30 12.87
C ASP A 23 4.24 -21.29 12.30
N ARG A 24 4.30 -21.24 10.98
CA ARG A 24 5.16 -20.35 10.20
C ARG A 24 4.32 -19.73 9.11
N ARG A 25 4.48 -18.43 8.92
CA ARG A 25 3.85 -17.68 7.85
C ARG A 25 4.84 -16.71 7.25
N ALA A 26 4.75 -16.52 5.94
CA ALA A 26 5.49 -15.50 5.23
C ALA A 26 4.59 -14.88 4.16
N VAL A 27 4.79 -13.59 3.91
CA VAL A 27 4.18 -12.88 2.79
C VAL A 27 5.29 -12.18 2.02
N ALA A 28 5.36 -12.45 0.72
CA ALA A 28 6.25 -11.76 -0.19
C ALA A 28 5.45 -10.96 -1.21
N GLN A 29 6.05 -9.92 -1.76
CA GLN A 29 5.44 -9.11 -2.82
C GLN A 29 6.33 -9.01 -4.05
N CYS A 30 5.73 -8.63 -5.17
CA CYS A 30 6.39 -8.20 -6.40
C CYS A 30 5.50 -7.21 -7.15
N ILE A 31 6.09 -6.29 -7.91
CA ILE A 31 5.36 -5.37 -8.80
C ILE A 31 5.76 -5.67 -10.25
N VAL A 32 4.79 -5.87 -11.13
CA VAL A 32 5.01 -5.97 -12.57
C VAL A 32 4.44 -4.73 -13.25
N GLN A 33 5.32 -3.92 -13.83
CA GLN A 33 4.94 -2.78 -14.65
C GLN A 33 4.76 -3.23 -16.09
N LEU A 34 3.59 -2.95 -16.67
CA LEU A 34 3.26 -3.23 -18.06
C LEU A 34 2.92 -1.94 -18.81
N PRO A 35 3.18 -1.87 -20.12
CA PRO A 35 2.89 -0.68 -20.91
C PRO A 35 1.38 -0.52 -21.14
N LYS A 36 0.96 0.72 -21.44
CA LYS A 36 -0.44 1.10 -21.70
C LYS A 36 -1.16 0.22 -22.72
N ALA A 37 -0.45 -0.32 -23.72
CA ALA A 37 -1.01 -1.19 -24.74
C ALA A 37 -1.72 -2.44 -24.15
N ILE A 38 -1.35 -2.89 -22.95
CA ILE A 38 -2.02 -4.01 -22.27
C ILE A 38 -3.44 -3.62 -21.80
N LYS A 39 -3.73 -2.34 -21.63
CA LYS A 39 -5.03 -1.85 -21.14
C LYS A 39 -6.21 -2.33 -21.99
N ASP A 40 -6.04 -2.43 -23.31
CA ASP A 40 -7.11 -2.84 -24.23
C ASP A 40 -7.53 -4.30 -24.03
N TYR A 41 -6.72 -5.08 -23.31
CA TYR A 41 -6.95 -6.48 -23.00
C TYR A 41 -7.47 -6.71 -21.57
N LEU A 42 -7.63 -5.65 -20.77
CA LEU A 42 -8.10 -5.75 -19.41
C LEU A 42 -9.64 -5.87 -19.36
N THR A 43 -10.13 -6.90 -18.68
CA THR A 43 -11.54 -7.07 -18.32
C THR A 43 -11.65 -7.27 -16.79
N GLY A 44 -12.08 -6.23 -16.07
CA GLY A 44 -12.11 -6.26 -14.61
C GLY A 44 -10.71 -6.32 -13.99
N GLN A 45 -10.41 -7.40 -13.26
CA GLN A 45 -9.08 -7.67 -12.67
C GLN A 45 -8.32 -8.77 -13.44
N GLU A 46 -8.72 -9.08 -14.67
CA GLU A 46 -8.08 -10.08 -15.52
C GLU A 46 -7.64 -9.47 -16.86
N ILE A 47 -6.55 -9.96 -17.43
CA ILE A 47 -6.05 -9.61 -18.77
C ILE A 47 -6.24 -10.83 -19.66
N PHE A 48 -6.97 -10.67 -20.77
CA PHE A 48 -7.21 -11.76 -21.72
C PHE A 48 -6.38 -11.58 -22.99
N LEU A 49 -5.39 -12.46 -23.19
CA LEU A 49 -4.54 -12.49 -24.38
C LEU A 49 -4.80 -13.77 -25.20
N LYS A 50 -4.19 -13.87 -26.39
CA LYS A 50 -4.27 -15.09 -27.21
C LYS A 50 -3.74 -16.34 -26.50
N LYS A 51 -2.83 -16.17 -25.54
CA LYS A 51 -2.31 -17.24 -24.69
C LYS A 51 -3.27 -17.67 -23.57
N GLY A 52 -4.36 -16.93 -23.35
CA GLY A 52 -5.34 -17.17 -22.27
C GLY A 52 -5.36 -16.07 -21.20
N PRO A 53 -6.02 -16.32 -20.05
CA PRO A 53 -6.10 -15.38 -18.93
C PRO A 53 -4.74 -15.26 -18.22
N VAL A 54 -4.21 -14.06 -18.11
CA VAL A 54 -2.84 -13.81 -17.61
C VAL A 54 -2.76 -13.98 -16.10
N ILE A 55 -3.67 -13.37 -15.34
CA ILE A 55 -3.64 -13.31 -13.89
C ILE A 55 -3.93 -14.68 -13.29
N GLN A 56 -4.97 -15.38 -13.76
CA GLN A 56 -5.24 -16.77 -13.36
C GLN A 56 -4.05 -17.70 -13.63
N THR A 57 -3.43 -17.60 -14.82
CA THR A 57 -2.24 -18.41 -15.15
C THR A 57 -1.07 -18.10 -14.23
N ALA A 58 -0.84 -16.83 -13.89
CA ALA A 58 0.20 -16.41 -12.96
C ALA A 58 -0.04 -16.94 -11.53
N ILE A 59 -1.29 -16.97 -11.06
CA ILE A 59 -1.65 -17.58 -9.76
C ILE A 59 -1.28 -19.07 -9.75
N ILE A 60 -1.67 -19.82 -10.79
CA ILE A 60 -1.37 -21.25 -10.90
C ILE A 60 0.15 -21.48 -10.90
N ALA A 61 0.89 -20.75 -11.73
CA ALA A 61 2.34 -20.87 -11.82
C ALA A 61 3.03 -20.51 -10.50
N GLY A 62 2.57 -19.44 -9.83
CA GLY A 62 3.05 -19.06 -8.51
C GLY A 62 2.79 -20.12 -7.44
N THR A 63 1.59 -20.70 -7.40
CA THR A 63 1.26 -21.81 -6.49
C THR A 63 2.11 -23.06 -6.77
N MET A 64 2.41 -23.35 -8.05
CA MET A 64 3.33 -24.45 -8.40
C MET A 64 4.75 -24.16 -7.90
N ALA A 65 5.25 -22.94 -8.06
CA ALA A 65 6.58 -22.53 -7.60
C ALA A 65 6.74 -22.63 -6.08
N VAL A 66 5.73 -22.22 -5.32
CA VAL A 66 5.66 -22.40 -3.86
C VAL A 66 5.89 -23.87 -3.49
N LYS A 67 5.18 -24.80 -4.14
CA LYS A 67 5.31 -26.25 -3.89
C LYS A 67 6.64 -26.83 -4.37
N LYS A 68 7.35 -26.13 -5.25
CA LYS A 68 8.58 -26.58 -5.93
C LYS A 68 9.83 -25.82 -5.49
N THR A 69 9.75 -25.02 -4.43
CA THR A 69 10.86 -24.17 -3.98
C THR A 69 12.10 -24.98 -3.62
N ALA A 70 11.96 -26.13 -2.97
CA ALA A 70 13.07 -27.02 -2.63
C ALA A 70 13.78 -27.63 -3.85
N ASP A 71 13.08 -27.73 -5.00
CA ASP A 71 13.66 -28.22 -6.26
C ASP A 71 14.46 -27.11 -6.97
N LEU A 72 14.19 -25.84 -6.66
CA LEU A 72 14.73 -24.66 -7.37
C LEU A 72 15.81 -23.91 -6.57
N ILE A 73 15.67 -23.81 -5.25
CA ILE A 73 16.56 -23.04 -4.39
C ILE A 73 17.46 -24.00 -3.60
N PRO A 74 18.79 -23.96 -3.81
CA PRO A 74 19.72 -24.81 -3.07
C PRO A 74 19.55 -24.65 -1.56
N PHE A 75 19.60 -25.78 -0.84
CA PHE A 75 19.52 -25.85 0.62
C PHE A 75 18.17 -25.51 1.28
N CYS A 76 17.12 -25.23 0.49
CA CYS A 76 15.76 -25.25 1.00
C CYS A 76 15.36 -26.69 1.37
N HIS A 77 14.69 -26.84 2.52
CA HIS A 77 14.04 -28.10 2.88
C HIS A 77 12.76 -28.27 2.06
N THR A 78 12.27 -29.50 1.92
CA THR A 78 10.89 -29.71 1.46
C THR A 78 9.93 -29.44 2.62
N LEU A 79 8.98 -28.52 2.42
CA LEU A 79 8.03 -28.09 3.45
C LEU A 79 6.59 -28.58 3.12
N PRO A 80 5.81 -29.03 4.12
CA PRO A 80 4.39 -29.28 3.94
C PRO A 80 3.61 -27.95 3.86
N ILE A 81 3.17 -27.56 2.66
CA ILE A 81 2.44 -26.30 2.47
C ILE A 81 0.99 -26.48 2.93
N HIS A 82 0.58 -25.73 3.97
CA HIS A 82 -0.78 -25.79 4.51
C HIS A 82 -1.71 -24.76 3.85
N GLY A 83 -1.17 -23.60 3.46
CA GLY A 83 -1.92 -22.60 2.72
C GLY A 83 -1.02 -21.77 1.83
N CYS A 84 -1.56 -21.39 0.67
CA CYS A 84 -0.95 -20.50 -0.30
C CYS A 84 -2.07 -19.65 -0.91
N LYS A 85 -1.92 -18.33 -0.82
CA LYS A 85 -2.88 -17.37 -1.37
C LYS A 85 -2.15 -16.29 -2.15
N PHE A 86 -2.68 -15.97 -3.31
CA PHE A 86 -2.25 -14.82 -4.09
C PHE A 86 -3.30 -13.72 -3.99
N ASP A 87 -2.87 -12.52 -3.65
CA ASP A 87 -3.64 -11.30 -3.76
C ASP A 87 -3.02 -10.46 -4.89
N ILE A 88 -3.82 -10.14 -5.90
CA ILE A 88 -3.36 -9.45 -7.11
C ILE A 88 -4.27 -8.25 -7.36
N ASN A 89 -3.67 -7.08 -7.50
CA ASN A 89 -4.37 -5.84 -7.81
C ASN A 89 -3.72 -5.13 -8.99
N ILE A 90 -4.53 -4.71 -9.94
CA ILE A 90 -4.09 -3.95 -11.11
C ILE A 90 -4.42 -2.48 -10.86
N VAL A 91 -3.39 -1.63 -10.88
CA VAL A 91 -3.54 -0.19 -10.68
C VAL A 91 -3.05 0.58 -11.88
N TYR A 92 -3.86 1.54 -12.30
CA TYR A 92 -3.56 2.44 -13.40
C TYR A 92 -2.71 3.60 -12.90
N GLN A 93 -1.53 3.75 -13.49
CA GLN A 93 -0.72 4.95 -13.34
C GLN A 93 -1.01 5.85 -14.54
N LYS A 94 -1.20 7.16 -14.32
CA LYS A 94 -1.56 8.12 -15.39
C LYS A 94 -0.53 8.16 -16.54
N ARG A 95 0.73 7.80 -16.29
CA ARG A 95 1.87 7.95 -17.24
C ARG A 95 2.10 6.72 -18.13
N ASP A 96 1.06 6.23 -18.80
CA ASP A 96 1.19 5.22 -19.86
C ASP A 96 1.67 3.82 -19.44
N TYR A 97 1.52 3.47 -18.16
CA TYR A 97 1.74 2.11 -17.72
C TYR A 97 0.70 1.70 -16.68
N LEU A 98 0.52 0.40 -16.57
CA LEU A 98 -0.24 -0.23 -15.49
C LEU A 98 0.75 -0.97 -14.59
N GLU A 99 0.43 -1.06 -13.32
CA GLU A 99 1.19 -1.86 -12.36
C GLU A 99 0.32 -2.98 -11.82
N ILE A 100 0.87 -4.18 -11.81
CA ILE A 100 0.27 -5.34 -11.18
C ILE A 100 1.00 -5.60 -9.89
N PHE A 101 0.30 -5.44 -8.77
CA PHE A 101 0.80 -5.70 -7.44
C PHE A 101 0.46 -7.14 -7.08
N LEU A 102 1.50 -7.94 -6.86
CA LEU A 102 1.41 -9.35 -6.50
C LEU A 102 1.82 -9.51 -5.04
N GLN A 103 0.99 -10.18 -4.24
CA GLN A 103 1.36 -10.68 -2.93
C GLN A 103 1.11 -12.18 -2.86
N CYS A 104 2.08 -12.94 -2.34
CA CYS A 104 1.96 -14.37 -2.06
C CYS A 104 2.09 -14.58 -0.56
N ALA A 105 1.01 -15.02 0.09
CA ALA A 105 1.00 -15.43 1.47
C ALA A 105 1.06 -16.96 1.56
N VAL A 106 2.04 -17.48 2.31
CA VAL A 106 2.25 -18.93 2.50
C VAL A 106 2.31 -19.24 3.99
N ASN A 107 1.68 -20.33 4.40
CA ASN A 107 1.75 -20.84 5.76
C ASN A 107 1.98 -22.36 5.81
N THR A 108 2.59 -22.79 6.91
CA THR A 108 2.93 -24.19 7.21
C THR A 108 3.02 -24.37 8.73
N ASN A 109 2.98 -25.62 9.19
CA ASN A 109 3.43 -26.00 10.52
C ASN A 109 4.70 -26.85 10.37
N TYR A 110 5.88 -26.26 10.62
CA TYR A 110 7.14 -26.96 10.40
C TYR A 110 8.32 -26.39 11.20
N LYS A 111 9.49 -27.03 11.06
CA LYS A 111 10.71 -26.76 11.81
C LYS A 111 11.54 -25.56 11.29
N THR A 112 11.23 -25.07 10.09
CA THR A 112 11.93 -23.94 9.44
C THR A 112 10.92 -22.97 8.81
N GLY A 113 11.37 -21.75 8.51
CA GLY A 113 10.53 -20.71 7.91
C GLY A 113 10.13 -21.02 6.47
N VAL A 114 9.12 -20.29 5.99
CA VAL A 114 8.45 -20.47 4.67
C VAL A 114 8.63 -19.25 3.75
N GLU A 115 9.68 -18.45 4.01
CA GLU A 115 9.95 -17.18 3.31
C GLU A 115 10.34 -17.41 1.85
N MET A 116 11.13 -18.46 1.60
CA MET A 116 11.62 -18.75 0.26
C MET A 116 10.50 -19.22 -0.65
N GLU A 117 9.51 -19.93 -0.11
CA GLU A 117 8.33 -20.36 -0.82
C GLU A 117 7.48 -19.16 -1.24
N ALA A 118 7.25 -18.21 -0.33
CA ALA A 118 6.54 -16.98 -0.65
C ALA A 118 7.28 -16.17 -1.73
N LEU A 119 8.59 -15.98 -1.60
CA LEU A 119 9.44 -15.26 -2.56
C LEU A 119 9.49 -15.95 -3.93
N CYS A 120 9.62 -17.27 -3.95
CA CYS A 120 9.60 -18.06 -5.19
C CYS A 120 8.24 -17.93 -5.88
N GLY A 121 7.15 -18.00 -5.12
CA GLY A 121 5.78 -17.82 -5.60
C GLY A 121 5.55 -16.51 -6.33
N VAL A 122 5.85 -15.36 -5.70
CA VAL A 122 5.69 -14.05 -6.37
C VAL A 122 6.62 -13.87 -7.56
N SER A 123 7.84 -14.42 -7.50
CA SER A 123 8.81 -14.30 -8.59
C SER A 123 8.35 -15.05 -9.84
N VAL A 124 7.88 -16.29 -9.67
CA VAL A 124 7.37 -17.08 -10.81
C VAL A 124 6.05 -16.53 -11.32
N ALA A 125 5.15 -16.05 -10.46
CA ALA A 125 3.95 -15.34 -10.90
C ALA A 125 4.31 -14.12 -11.76
N ALA A 126 5.28 -13.31 -11.33
CA ALA A 126 5.76 -12.15 -12.09
C ALA A 126 6.38 -12.53 -13.44
N LEU A 127 7.22 -13.56 -13.47
CA LEU A 127 7.80 -14.10 -14.72
C LEU A 127 6.73 -14.67 -15.65
N THR A 128 5.66 -15.26 -15.10
CA THR A 128 4.53 -15.77 -15.89
C THR A 128 3.75 -14.64 -16.54
N ILE A 129 3.48 -13.56 -15.80
CA ILE A 129 2.88 -12.34 -16.36
C ILE A 129 3.76 -11.78 -17.48
N TYR A 130 5.08 -11.71 -17.25
CA TYR A 130 6.02 -11.30 -18.28
C TYR A 130 5.88 -12.18 -19.52
N ASP A 131 5.92 -13.51 -19.39
CA ASP A 131 5.84 -14.42 -20.53
C ASP A 131 4.51 -14.29 -21.30
N MET A 132 3.42 -14.12 -20.59
CA MET A 132 2.09 -13.95 -21.20
C MET A 132 1.99 -12.64 -21.97
N CYS A 133 2.54 -11.55 -21.44
CA CYS A 133 2.43 -10.20 -21.99
C CYS A 133 3.52 -9.83 -23.01
N LYS A 134 4.67 -10.53 -23.05
CA LYS A 134 5.83 -10.16 -23.91
C LYS A 134 5.53 -10.15 -25.41
N SER A 135 4.44 -10.81 -25.83
CA SER A 135 3.97 -10.80 -27.22
C SER A 135 3.27 -9.49 -27.62
N ILE A 136 2.79 -8.71 -26.65
CA ILE A 136 2.17 -7.40 -26.88
C ILE A 136 3.23 -6.29 -26.79
N SER A 137 4.14 -6.37 -25.82
CA SER A 137 5.27 -5.46 -25.70
C SER A 137 6.40 -6.06 -24.87
N SER A 138 7.65 -5.70 -25.19
CA SER A 138 8.85 -6.04 -24.42
C SER A 138 9.16 -5.08 -23.27
N GLU A 139 8.43 -3.95 -23.17
CA GLU A 139 8.62 -2.92 -22.13
C GLU A 139 7.98 -3.31 -20.80
N ILE A 140 8.38 -4.47 -20.27
CA ILE A 140 7.87 -5.02 -19.01
C ILE A 140 8.97 -4.95 -17.95
N ILE A 141 8.66 -4.42 -16.76
CA ILE A 141 9.61 -4.32 -15.65
C ILE A 141 9.07 -5.11 -14.46
N ILE A 142 9.88 -6.04 -13.96
CA ILE A 142 9.66 -6.72 -12.67
C ILE A 142 10.48 -5.97 -11.62
N LYS A 143 9.83 -5.47 -10.56
CA LYS A 143 10.48 -4.66 -9.52
C LYS A 143 9.93 -4.96 -8.14
N ASN A 144 10.65 -4.50 -7.13
CA ASN A 144 10.26 -4.53 -5.71
C ASN A 144 9.89 -5.94 -5.19
N THR A 145 10.58 -6.98 -5.66
CA THR A 145 10.47 -8.33 -5.09
C THR A 145 11.09 -8.36 -3.71
N LYS A 146 10.27 -8.51 -2.66
CA LYS A 146 10.74 -8.48 -1.27
C LYS A 146 9.84 -9.28 -0.33
N LEU A 147 10.40 -9.70 0.80
CA LEU A 147 9.65 -10.27 1.92
C LEU A 147 9.03 -9.11 2.72
N ILE A 148 7.70 -9.12 2.87
CA ILE A 148 6.97 -8.06 3.57
C ILE A 148 6.44 -8.49 4.93
N GLU A 149 6.21 -9.78 5.15
CA GLU A 149 5.75 -10.30 6.43
C GLU A 149 6.40 -11.67 6.69
N LYS A 150 6.71 -11.96 7.95
CA LYS A 150 7.20 -13.25 8.41
C LYS A 150 6.91 -13.40 9.89
N THR A 151 6.30 -14.53 10.27
CA THR A 151 6.02 -14.86 11.66
C THR A 151 6.38 -16.31 12.01
N GLY A 152 6.59 -16.55 13.31
CA GLY A 152 6.96 -17.86 13.85
C GLY A 152 8.47 -18.15 13.84
N GLY A 153 9.31 -17.14 13.57
CA GLY A 153 10.76 -17.30 13.55
C GLY A 153 11.43 -17.02 14.90
N LYS A 154 12.75 -16.82 14.87
CA LYS A 154 13.47 -16.13 15.96
C LYS A 154 13.11 -14.64 16.05
N ALA A 155 12.75 -14.06 14.90
CA ALA A 155 12.36 -12.66 14.76
C ALA A 155 11.25 -12.60 13.71
N ASP A 156 10.19 -11.91 14.05
CA ASP A 156 9.14 -11.55 13.11
C ASP A 156 9.61 -10.36 12.28
N VAL A 157 9.27 -10.35 11.00
CA VAL A 157 9.56 -9.25 10.08
C VAL A 157 8.24 -8.73 9.57
N SER A 158 7.98 -7.44 9.74
CA SER A 158 6.85 -6.75 9.14
C SER A 158 7.38 -5.51 8.42
N GLN A 159 7.58 -5.62 7.11
CA GLN A 159 7.88 -4.53 6.20
C GLN A 159 6.65 -4.22 5.36
N THR A 160 5.51 -3.97 6.01
CA THR A 160 4.32 -3.49 5.33
C THR A 160 4.66 -2.16 4.63
N PRO A 161 4.57 -2.08 3.29
CA PRO A 161 4.90 -0.87 2.55
C PRO A 161 4.10 0.32 3.08
N LEU A 162 4.68 1.52 3.00
CA LEU A 162 4.00 2.74 3.40
C LEU A 162 3.71 3.60 2.17
N TYR A 163 2.43 3.82 1.86
CA TYR A 163 1.97 4.69 0.77
C TYR A 163 1.38 5.98 1.34
N GLY A 164 1.40 7.04 0.55
CA GLY A 164 0.80 8.34 0.88
C GLY A 164 -0.47 8.60 0.09
N LEU A 165 -1.49 9.16 0.74
CA LEU A 165 -2.69 9.66 0.10
C LEU A 165 -2.91 11.12 0.49
N VAL A 166 -2.90 11.99 -0.51
CA VAL A 166 -3.30 13.38 -0.36
C VAL A 166 -4.78 13.50 -0.71
N LEU A 167 -5.63 13.79 0.27
CA LEU A 167 -7.06 14.00 0.03
C LEU A 167 -7.26 15.39 -0.58
N THR A 168 -7.47 15.42 -1.89
CA THR A 168 -7.70 16.64 -2.67
C THR A 168 -9.16 16.82 -3.10
N GLY A 169 -10.04 15.92 -2.67
CA GLY A 169 -11.47 15.94 -2.95
C GLY A 169 -12.23 16.89 -2.02
N GLY A 170 -12.98 17.83 -2.59
CA GLY A 170 -13.94 18.66 -1.87
C GLY A 170 -14.55 19.73 -2.76
N LYS A 171 -15.88 19.85 -2.79
CA LYS A 171 -16.50 21.07 -3.34
C LYS A 171 -16.12 22.20 -2.39
N SER A 172 -15.12 22.99 -2.71
CA SER A 172 -14.90 24.26 -2.01
C SER A 172 -16.02 25.22 -2.39
N ARG A 173 -17.21 25.02 -1.81
CA ARG A 173 -18.39 25.85 -2.09
C ARG A 173 -18.17 27.31 -1.64
N ARG A 174 -17.27 27.53 -0.67
CA ARG A 174 -16.98 28.85 -0.09
C ARG A 174 -15.78 29.57 -0.72
N MET A 175 -14.72 28.88 -1.15
CA MET A 175 -13.50 29.54 -1.68
C MET A 175 -13.56 29.86 -3.18
N GLY A 176 -14.49 29.26 -3.94
CA GLY A 176 -14.54 29.43 -5.40
C GLY A 176 -13.36 28.82 -6.18
N LYS A 177 -12.31 28.34 -5.49
CA LYS A 177 -11.14 27.64 -6.02
C LYS A 177 -10.90 26.33 -5.28
N ASP A 178 -10.38 25.32 -5.96
CA ASP A 178 -9.94 24.06 -5.36
C ASP A 178 -8.81 24.32 -4.34
N LYS A 179 -8.99 23.88 -3.09
CA LYS A 179 -8.03 24.12 -1.99
C LYS A 179 -6.61 23.62 -2.33
N ALA A 180 -6.51 22.50 -3.04
CA ALA A 180 -5.23 21.93 -3.44
C ALA A 180 -4.41 22.82 -4.41
N LEU A 181 -5.04 23.77 -5.10
CA LEU A 181 -4.38 24.72 -6.01
C LEU A 181 -3.98 26.04 -5.34
N ILE A 182 -4.25 26.21 -4.05
CA ILE A 182 -3.80 27.40 -3.31
C ILE A 182 -2.27 27.42 -3.33
N ASN A 183 -1.71 28.59 -3.63
CA ASN A 183 -0.26 28.76 -3.65
C ASN A 183 0.27 28.74 -2.21
N TYR A 184 1.18 27.80 -1.95
CA TYR A 184 1.88 27.62 -0.68
C TYR A 184 3.36 27.48 -1.00
N GLN A 185 4.18 28.42 -0.49
CA GLN A 185 5.63 28.44 -0.71
C GLN A 185 6.03 28.37 -2.21
N GLY A 186 5.26 28.98 -3.10
CA GLY A 186 5.56 29.06 -4.53
C GLY A 186 5.05 27.88 -5.37
N GLN A 187 4.32 26.94 -4.79
CA GLN A 187 3.70 25.81 -5.50
C GLN A 187 2.28 25.50 -5.01
N PRO A 188 1.46 24.74 -5.74
CA PRO A 188 0.16 24.29 -5.24
C PRO A 188 0.30 23.52 -3.92
N HIS A 189 -0.56 23.79 -2.94
CA HIS A 189 -0.51 23.13 -1.63
C HIS A 189 -0.66 21.59 -1.73
N GLY A 190 -1.47 21.11 -2.68
CA GLY A 190 -1.57 19.68 -2.96
C GLY A 190 -0.24 19.06 -3.43
N GLN A 191 0.57 19.81 -4.18
CA GLN A 191 1.93 19.40 -4.59
C GLN A 191 2.87 19.40 -3.40
N TYR A 192 2.82 20.44 -2.55
CA TYR A 192 3.62 20.51 -1.34
C TYR A 192 3.42 19.28 -0.44
N ILE A 193 2.16 18.90 -0.16
CA ILE A 193 1.86 17.72 0.67
C ILE A 193 2.31 16.44 -0.04
N TYR A 194 2.11 16.34 -1.36
CA TYR A 194 2.59 15.19 -2.14
C TYR A 194 4.11 15.01 -1.98
N ASP A 195 4.88 16.09 -2.17
CA ASP A 195 6.34 16.05 -2.05
C ASP A 195 6.81 15.80 -0.63
N LEU A 196 6.07 16.29 0.37
CA LEU A 196 6.31 15.99 1.77
C LEU A 196 6.18 14.49 2.03
N LEU A 197 5.07 13.86 1.60
CA LEU A 197 4.83 12.43 1.78
C LEU A 197 5.81 11.58 0.97
N ALA A 198 6.23 12.02 -0.21
CA ALA A 198 7.13 11.29 -1.10
C ALA A 198 8.54 11.07 -0.49
N LYS A 199 8.90 11.82 0.56
CA LYS A 199 10.13 11.60 1.33
C LYS A 199 10.07 10.33 2.19
N TYR A 200 8.87 9.87 2.56
CA TYR A 200 8.66 8.80 3.53
C TYR A 200 7.90 7.59 2.95
N CYS A 201 7.15 7.80 1.87
CA CYS A 201 6.29 6.79 1.28
C CYS A 201 6.90 6.20 0.01
N GLU A 202 6.75 4.89 -0.20
CA GLU A 202 7.19 4.20 -1.42
C GLU A 202 6.41 4.66 -2.66
N GLN A 203 5.13 5.02 -2.48
CA GLN A 203 4.28 5.63 -3.51
C GLN A 203 3.37 6.68 -2.85
N VAL A 204 3.00 7.72 -3.60
CA VAL A 204 2.07 8.75 -3.14
C VAL A 204 1.02 8.99 -4.22
N PHE A 205 -0.22 9.19 -3.80
CA PHE A 205 -1.35 9.44 -4.68
C PHE A 205 -2.15 10.66 -4.25
N LEU A 206 -2.70 11.39 -5.21
CA LEU A 206 -3.81 12.29 -4.97
C LEU A 206 -5.12 11.50 -5.01
N SER A 207 -6.05 11.73 -4.08
CA SER A 207 -7.46 11.33 -4.25
C SER A 207 -8.22 12.43 -4.97
N ALA A 208 -8.82 12.12 -6.11
CA ALA A 208 -9.53 13.09 -6.94
C ALA A 208 -10.68 12.46 -7.75
N ARG A 209 -11.59 13.31 -8.24
CA ARG A 209 -12.62 12.92 -9.21
C ARG A 209 -12.01 12.72 -10.61
N PRO A 210 -12.70 12.02 -11.53
CA PRO A 210 -12.29 11.98 -12.93
C PRO A 210 -12.01 13.38 -13.48
N SER A 211 -10.88 13.55 -14.17
CA SER A 211 -10.45 14.80 -14.81
C SER A 211 -10.31 16.04 -13.90
N GLN A 212 -10.36 15.90 -12.57
CA GLN A 212 -10.33 17.05 -11.64
C GLN A 212 -9.11 17.96 -11.83
N TRP A 213 -7.95 17.39 -12.17
CA TRP A 213 -6.69 18.12 -12.30
C TRP A 213 -6.27 18.38 -13.74
N GLN A 214 -7.11 18.10 -14.73
CA GLN A 214 -6.77 18.31 -16.14
C GLN A 214 -6.47 19.80 -16.41
N GLY A 215 -5.36 20.08 -17.08
CA GLY A 215 -4.89 21.44 -17.38
C GLY A 215 -4.30 22.18 -16.18
N THR A 216 -4.07 21.50 -15.05
CA THR A 216 -3.49 22.11 -13.84
C THR A 216 -2.09 21.57 -13.56
N PRO A 217 -1.27 22.24 -12.72
CA PRO A 217 0.04 21.71 -12.33
C PRO A 217 -0.02 20.33 -11.64
N LEU A 218 -1.16 19.97 -11.05
CA LEU A 218 -1.38 18.67 -10.39
C LEU A 218 -1.75 17.54 -11.36
N GLU A 219 -1.96 17.83 -12.65
CA GLU A 219 -2.43 16.85 -13.64
C GLU A 219 -1.56 15.59 -13.69
N ASN A 220 -0.25 15.80 -13.58
CA ASN A 220 0.80 14.81 -13.83
C ASN A 220 1.19 13.98 -12.60
N LEU A 221 0.58 14.21 -11.43
CA LEU A 221 0.82 13.41 -10.23
C LEU A 221 -0.02 12.12 -10.26
N PRO A 222 0.52 11.00 -9.73
CA PRO A 222 -0.26 9.78 -9.53
C PRO A 222 -1.56 10.09 -8.77
N THR A 223 -2.67 9.53 -9.25
CA THR A 223 -4.00 9.87 -8.75
C THR A 223 -4.85 8.62 -8.66
N LEU A 224 -5.45 8.38 -7.50
CA LEU A 224 -6.52 7.40 -7.32
C LEU A 224 -7.86 8.10 -7.55
N VAL A 225 -8.61 7.60 -8.53
CA VAL A 225 -9.91 8.15 -8.92
C VAL A 225 -11.01 7.41 -8.16
N ASP A 226 -11.88 8.15 -7.49
CA ASP A 226 -13.04 7.60 -6.77
C ASP A 226 -13.90 6.75 -7.71
N ARG A 227 -14.26 5.52 -7.31
CA ARG A 227 -15.00 4.55 -8.14
C ARG A 227 -16.50 4.84 -8.31
N GLY A 228 -16.99 6.02 -7.92
CA GLY A 228 -18.41 6.37 -7.92
C GLY A 228 -18.68 7.84 -7.57
N GLU A 229 -19.91 8.15 -7.16
CA GLU A 229 -20.24 9.49 -6.66
C GLU A 229 -19.50 9.73 -5.34
N SER A 230 -18.65 10.76 -5.30
CA SER A 230 -17.79 11.05 -4.15
C SER A 230 -18.64 11.55 -2.97
N VAL A 231 -18.74 10.72 -1.92
CA VAL A 231 -19.42 11.03 -0.65
C VAL A 231 -18.42 11.55 0.39
N GLY A 232 -17.69 12.60 0.01
CA GLY A 232 -16.68 13.22 0.87
C GLY A 232 -15.39 12.39 1.04
N PRO A 233 -14.56 12.70 2.05
CA PRO A 233 -13.21 12.15 2.18
C PRO A 233 -13.15 10.64 2.33
N MET A 234 -14.23 10.01 2.84
CA MET A 234 -14.32 8.55 2.95
C MET A 234 -14.17 7.84 1.60
N SER A 235 -14.66 8.45 0.50
CA SER A 235 -14.57 7.84 -0.84
C SER A 235 -13.11 7.70 -1.29
N GLY A 236 -12.30 8.72 -1.01
CA GLY A 236 -10.86 8.70 -1.29
C GLY A 236 -10.12 7.68 -0.43
N ILE A 237 -10.39 7.64 0.87
CA ILE A 237 -9.79 6.68 1.81
C ILE A 237 -10.11 5.24 1.38
N LEU A 238 -11.38 4.95 1.12
CA LEU A 238 -11.80 3.60 0.76
C LEU A 238 -11.22 3.17 -0.61
N THR A 239 -11.17 4.09 -1.59
CA THR A 239 -10.56 3.82 -2.89
C THR A 239 -9.07 3.45 -2.74
N ALA A 240 -8.34 4.14 -1.86
CA ALA A 240 -6.95 3.83 -1.55
C ALA A 240 -6.79 2.46 -0.90
N LEU A 241 -7.52 2.21 0.19
CA LEU A 241 -7.49 0.94 0.90
C LEU A 241 -7.88 -0.25 0.00
N GLN A 242 -8.85 -0.08 -0.89
CA GLN A 242 -9.27 -1.14 -1.82
C GLN A 242 -8.30 -1.35 -2.98
N SER A 243 -7.61 -0.30 -3.43
CA SER A 243 -6.63 -0.43 -4.51
C SER A 243 -5.34 -1.11 -4.03
N TYR A 244 -4.98 -0.88 -2.76
CA TYR A 244 -3.81 -1.46 -2.11
C TYR A 244 -4.16 -1.98 -0.71
N PRO A 245 -4.77 -3.17 -0.58
CA PRO A 245 -5.27 -3.69 0.68
C PRO A 245 -4.16 -4.12 1.67
N GLY A 246 -2.95 -4.37 1.17
CA GLY A 246 -1.82 -4.90 1.96
C GLY A 246 -0.72 -3.89 2.29
N VAL A 247 -1.02 -2.59 2.26
CA VAL A 247 -0.05 -1.52 2.57
C VAL A 247 -0.57 -0.64 3.71
N ASN A 248 0.35 0.00 4.42
CA ASN A 248 0.06 1.11 5.31
C ASN A 248 -0.18 2.38 4.50
N TRP A 249 -0.95 3.30 5.06
CA TRP A 249 -1.26 4.57 4.44
C TRP A 249 -1.01 5.74 5.39
N LEU A 250 -0.23 6.74 4.95
CA LEU A 250 -0.32 8.09 5.48
C LEU A 250 -1.38 8.85 4.70
N ILE A 251 -2.46 9.25 5.36
CA ILE A 251 -3.58 9.97 4.75
C ILE A 251 -3.62 11.38 5.31
N ILE A 252 -3.43 12.37 4.43
CA ILE A 252 -3.34 13.79 4.78
C ILE A 252 -4.30 14.58 3.88
N ALA A 253 -5.19 15.39 4.46
CA ALA A 253 -6.02 16.31 3.70
C ALA A 253 -5.33 17.61 3.32
N CYS A 254 -5.74 18.17 2.18
CA CYS A 254 -5.17 19.40 1.63
C CYS A 254 -5.57 20.69 2.37
N ASP A 255 -6.35 20.62 3.44
CA ASP A 255 -6.69 21.77 4.29
C ASP A 255 -5.80 21.91 5.54
N LEU A 256 -4.90 20.94 5.76
CA LEU A 256 -3.87 21.02 6.79
C LEU A 256 -2.70 21.84 6.26
N ALA A 257 -2.68 23.14 6.59
CA ALA A 257 -1.70 24.06 6.02
C ALA A 257 -0.31 23.98 6.67
N TYR A 258 -0.24 23.51 7.91
CA TYR A 258 0.99 23.47 8.70
C TYR A 258 1.61 22.07 8.82
N ILE A 259 1.06 21.09 8.09
CA ILE A 259 1.62 19.73 8.02
C ILE A 259 3.08 19.79 7.56
N ASN A 260 3.97 19.15 8.31
CA ASN A 260 5.41 19.22 8.08
C ASN A 260 6.09 17.86 8.36
N SER A 261 7.40 17.80 8.10
CA SER A 261 8.22 16.60 8.28
C SER A 261 8.18 16.04 9.70
N THR A 262 8.28 16.89 10.72
CA THR A 262 8.27 16.46 12.14
C THR A 262 6.96 15.76 12.49
N MET A 263 5.83 16.26 11.98
CA MET A 263 4.54 15.63 12.22
C MET A 263 4.42 14.27 11.53
N VAL A 264 4.84 14.19 10.27
CA VAL A 264 4.82 12.93 9.51
C VAL A 264 5.72 11.88 10.17
N GLU A 265 6.92 12.27 10.58
CA GLU A 265 7.86 11.42 11.32
C GLU A 265 7.27 10.92 12.64
N LYS A 266 6.56 11.78 13.38
CA LYS A 266 5.90 11.41 14.64
C LYS A 266 4.78 10.39 14.42
N LEU A 267 3.95 10.58 13.38
CA LEU A 267 2.92 9.60 13.00
C LEU A 267 3.54 8.24 12.66
N ILE A 268 4.61 8.22 11.87
CA ILE A 268 5.31 6.97 11.49
C ILE A 268 5.94 6.31 12.73
N ALA A 269 6.66 7.07 13.55
CA ALA A 269 7.38 6.56 14.71
C ALA A 269 6.46 6.00 15.80
N GLN A 270 5.23 6.53 15.92
CA GLN A 270 4.25 6.06 16.89
C GLN A 270 3.22 5.09 16.29
N ALA A 271 3.31 4.77 15.00
CA ALA A 271 2.38 3.87 14.35
C ALA A 271 2.44 2.45 14.93
N ARG A 272 1.27 1.88 15.19
CA ARG A 272 1.11 0.51 15.68
C ARG A 272 0.42 -0.36 14.64
N GLN A 273 1.10 -1.44 14.23
CA GLN A 273 0.59 -2.39 13.21
C GLN A 273 -0.62 -3.19 13.69
N ASP A 274 -0.82 -3.30 15.01
CA ASP A 274 -1.94 -4.02 15.62
C ASP A 274 -3.20 -3.15 15.82
N LEU A 275 -3.13 -1.86 15.49
CA LEU A 275 -4.26 -0.92 15.56
C LEU A 275 -4.76 -0.54 14.17
N VAL A 276 -5.98 -0.02 14.08
CA VAL A 276 -6.54 0.43 12.78
C VAL A 276 -5.83 1.68 12.27
N ALA A 277 -5.63 2.65 13.15
CA ALA A 277 -5.00 3.91 12.80
C ALA A 277 -4.24 4.53 13.97
N THR A 278 -3.30 5.40 13.64
CA THR A 278 -2.64 6.34 14.55
C THR A 278 -2.88 7.74 13.99
N CYS A 279 -3.64 8.57 14.71
CA CYS A 279 -4.07 9.89 14.27
C CYS A 279 -3.69 10.94 15.32
N TYR A 280 -3.57 12.19 14.88
CA TYR A 280 -3.53 13.29 15.85
C TYR A 280 -4.85 13.42 16.60
N GLU A 281 -4.79 13.75 17.88
CA GLU A 281 -5.94 14.14 18.67
C GLU A 281 -6.37 15.56 18.29
N ASN A 282 -7.63 15.73 17.89
CA ASN A 282 -8.20 17.05 17.67
C ASN A 282 -8.34 17.79 19.01
N ALA A 283 -7.74 18.97 19.10
CA ALA A 283 -7.64 19.73 20.33
C ALA A 283 -8.98 20.15 20.95
N ASP A 284 -9.99 20.39 20.11
CA ASP A 284 -11.27 20.94 20.54
C ASP A 284 -12.25 19.86 21.01
N GLN A 285 -12.11 18.63 20.49
CA GLN A 285 -13.11 17.56 20.69
C GLN A 285 -12.54 16.26 21.27
N GLY A 286 -11.21 16.09 21.32
CA GLY A 286 -10.57 14.85 21.77
C GLY A 286 -10.77 13.66 20.82
N PHE A 287 -11.24 13.92 19.59
CA PHE A 287 -11.49 12.90 18.58
C PHE A 287 -10.31 12.75 17.63
N PRO A 288 -10.17 11.61 16.93
CA PRO A 288 -9.14 11.46 15.91
C PRO A 288 -9.31 12.49 14.79
N GLU A 289 -8.23 13.19 14.45
CA GLU A 289 -8.11 13.93 13.19
C GLU A 289 -7.94 12.91 12.06
N ALA A 290 -9.07 12.33 11.65
CA ALA A 290 -9.08 11.23 10.68
C ALA A 290 -8.46 11.60 9.33
N LEU A 291 -8.37 12.88 9.00
CA LEU A 291 -7.75 13.34 7.76
C LEU A 291 -6.25 13.68 7.92
N CYS A 292 -5.66 13.34 9.07
CA CYS A 292 -4.23 13.43 9.37
C CYS A 292 -3.79 12.20 10.18
N GLY A 293 -3.48 11.09 9.49
CA GLY A 293 -3.17 9.85 10.20
C GLY A 293 -2.44 8.79 9.41
N PHE A 294 -1.86 7.86 10.16
CA PHE A 294 -1.33 6.59 9.69
C PHE A 294 -2.41 5.51 9.82
N TYR A 295 -2.61 4.72 8.78
CA TYR A 295 -3.62 3.66 8.71
C TYR A 295 -2.96 2.34 8.35
N THR A 296 -3.31 1.27 9.05
CA THR A 296 -2.83 -0.09 8.75
C THR A 296 -3.78 -0.78 7.76
N PRO A 297 -3.38 -1.94 7.19
CA PRO A 297 -4.27 -2.80 6.40
C PRO A 297 -5.62 -3.13 7.07
N LEU A 298 -5.69 -3.12 8.42
CA LEU A 298 -6.92 -3.37 9.18
C LEU A 298 -8.02 -2.33 8.88
N ALA A 299 -7.64 -1.12 8.47
CA ALA A 299 -8.57 -0.05 8.12
C ALA A 299 -9.52 -0.44 6.98
N LEU A 300 -9.09 -1.28 6.03
CA LEU A 300 -9.94 -1.68 4.91
C LEU A 300 -11.22 -2.37 5.39
N GLN A 301 -11.10 -3.30 6.34
CA GLN A 301 -12.27 -4.02 6.86
C GLN A 301 -13.24 -3.08 7.57
N LEU A 302 -12.70 -2.15 8.38
CA LEU A 302 -13.51 -1.17 9.10
C LEU A 302 -14.25 -0.23 8.14
N PHE A 303 -13.55 0.38 7.19
CA PHE A 303 -14.15 1.33 6.24
C PHE A 303 -15.14 0.66 5.29
N THR A 304 -14.89 -0.59 4.89
CA THR A 304 -15.84 -1.38 4.10
C THR A 304 -17.11 -1.67 4.89
N LYS A 305 -16.98 -2.05 6.18
CA LYS A 305 -18.15 -2.26 7.06
C LYS A 305 -18.95 -0.97 7.24
N ALA A 306 -18.27 0.16 7.43
CA ALA A 306 -18.90 1.47 7.55
C ALA A 306 -19.69 1.87 6.28
N GLN A 307 -19.12 1.61 5.10
CA GLN A 307 -19.80 1.87 3.82
C GLN A 307 -21.11 1.08 3.72
N ASN A 308 -21.09 -0.20 4.10
CA ASN A 308 -22.26 -1.08 4.01
C ASN A 308 -23.42 -0.65 4.93
N ILE A 309 -23.14 0.08 6.01
CA ILE A 309 -24.15 0.63 6.93
C ILE A 309 -24.47 2.11 6.66
N GLY A 310 -23.91 2.71 5.60
CA GLY A 310 -24.14 4.11 5.24
C GLY A 310 -23.44 5.13 6.16
N LEU A 311 -22.42 4.71 6.92
CA LEU A 311 -21.64 5.61 7.76
C LEU A 311 -20.48 6.20 6.96
N HIS A 312 -20.55 7.49 6.64
CA HIS A 312 -19.59 8.15 5.75
C HIS A 312 -18.62 9.14 6.39
N CYS A 313 -18.69 9.36 7.70
CA CYS A 313 -17.82 10.30 8.41
C CYS A 313 -16.57 9.58 8.96
N PRO A 314 -15.35 9.82 8.44
CA PRO A 314 -14.14 9.11 8.89
C PRO A 314 -13.90 9.17 10.40
N VAL A 315 -14.16 10.32 11.03
CA VAL A 315 -14.06 10.49 12.49
C VAL A 315 -14.96 9.49 13.22
N LYS A 316 -16.24 9.42 12.84
CA LYS A 316 -17.20 8.48 13.44
C LYS A 316 -16.85 7.02 13.18
N ILE A 317 -16.25 6.72 12.01
CA ILE A 317 -15.80 5.37 11.67
C ILE A 317 -14.66 4.95 12.60
N LEU A 318 -13.65 5.80 12.78
CA LEU A 318 -12.51 5.51 13.64
C LEU A 318 -12.88 5.40 15.12
N GLN A 319 -13.90 6.12 15.58
CA GLN A 319 -14.43 5.96 16.94
C GLN A 319 -15.00 4.56 17.24
N MET A 320 -15.26 3.75 16.21
CA MET A 320 -15.74 2.37 16.37
C MET A 320 -14.62 1.33 16.46
N ALA A 321 -13.36 1.75 16.48
CA ALA A 321 -12.20 0.88 16.46
C ALA A 321 -11.08 1.38 17.37
N ASP A 322 -10.18 0.46 17.74
CA ASP A 322 -8.99 0.82 18.50
C ASP A 322 -8.02 1.61 17.62
N CYS A 323 -7.88 2.89 17.96
CA CYS A 323 -6.99 3.83 17.31
C CYS A 323 -6.07 4.46 18.36
N GLN A 324 -4.84 4.74 17.97
CA GLN A 324 -3.93 5.53 18.80
C GLN A 324 -4.12 7.01 18.49
N LEU A 325 -4.29 7.81 19.54
CA LEU A 325 -4.32 9.27 19.45
C LEU A 325 -2.98 9.82 19.93
N ILE A 326 -2.37 10.66 19.11
CA ILE A 326 -1.12 11.36 19.44
C ILE A 326 -1.40 12.85 19.63
N LYS A 327 -0.78 13.47 20.64
CA LYS A 327 -0.93 14.91 20.86
C LYS A 327 -0.04 15.69 19.89
N PRO A 328 -0.55 16.76 19.25
CA PRO A 328 0.29 17.67 18.49
C PRO A 328 1.27 18.38 19.44
N ASP A 329 2.48 18.66 18.97
CA ASP A 329 3.46 19.42 19.77
C ASP A 329 3.06 20.91 19.83
N ASN A 330 2.44 21.42 18.77
CA ASN A 330 1.82 22.72 18.71
C ASN A 330 0.39 22.63 18.14
N LEU A 331 -0.57 23.29 18.78
CA LEU A 331 -1.98 23.28 18.36
C LEU A 331 -2.17 23.87 16.95
N PHE A 332 -1.33 24.84 16.56
CA PHE A 332 -1.38 25.44 15.23
C PHE A 332 -1.08 24.43 14.11
N ASP A 333 -0.33 23.37 14.38
CA ASP A 333 0.15 22.43 13.38
C ASP A 333 -0.98 21.59 12.73
N ILE A 334 -2.09 21.42 13.45
CA ILE A 334 -3.28 20.68 13.01
C ILE A 334 -4.46 21.60 12.66
N ALA A 335 -4.27 22.92 12.65
CA ALA A 335 -5.34 23.85 12.36
C ALA A 335 -5.82 23.71 10.90
N ASN A 336 -7.12 23.45 10.73
CA ASN A 336 -7.76 23.41 9.43
C ASN A 336 -7.94 24.82 8.87
N ILE A 337 -7.48 25.05 7.64
CA ILE A 337 -7.76 26.30 6.94
C ILE A 337 -9.08 26.23 6.18
N ASN A 338 -9.96 27.18 6.54
CA ASN A 338 -11.30 27.28 5.99
C ASN A 338 -11.52 28.54 5.14
N SER A 339 -10.63 29.53 5.21
CA SER A 339 -10.70 30.80 4.47
C SER A 339 -9.41 31.14 3.72
N PRO A 340 -9.44 32.00 2.67
CA PRO A 340 -8.21 32.52 2.05
C PRO A 340 -7.44 33.45 2.98
N GLU A 341 -8.11 34.07 3.95
CA GLU A 341 -7.54 34.98 4.95
C GLU A 341 -6.63 34.20 5.93
N ASP A 342 -6.99 32.95 6.27
CA ASP A 342 -6.15 32.04 7.04
C ASP A 342 -4.81 31.75 6.31
N TYR A 343 -4.83 31.69 4.97
CA TYR A 343 -3.63 31.52 4.13
C TYR A 343 -2.78 32.79 4.03
N GLY A 344 -3.38 33.98 4.15
CA GLY A 344 -2.67 35.25 4.10
C GLY A 344 -1.66 35.45 5.24
N GLN A 345 -1.80 34.69 6.33
CA GLN A 345 -0.88 34.68 7.47
C GLN A 345 0.34 33.76 7.29
N ILE A 346 0.46 33.05 6.15
CA ILE A 346 1.45 31.97 5.93
C ILE A 346 2.67 32.44 5.11
N ASN A 347 2.64 33.65 4.53
CA ASN A 347 3.77 34.17 3.75
C ASN A 347 4.82 34.87 4.60
#